data_AF-A0A9N9KQ77-F1
#
_entry.id   AF-A0A9N9KQ77-F1
#
_cell.length_a   1.000
_cell.length_b   1.000
_cell.length_c   1.000
_cell.angle_alpha   90.00
_cell.angle_beta   90.00
_cell.angle_gamma   90.00
#
_symmetry.space_group_name_H-M   'P 1'
#
loop_
_entity.id
_entity.type
_entity.pdbx_description
1 polymer ?
#
loop_
_entity_poly.entity_id
_entity_poly.type
_entity_poly.pdbx_seq_one_letter_code
_entity_poly.pdbx_strand_id
1 'polypeptide(L)'
;MPYNTTHESVKSTIFSESGARLAFKLGVAHAHQLLPKHLLDRWIKFLAEDLASIHFGDILLEANYQDINIMLRELRRFVDGPKGPSSEQIEDAERAAPNPKDWKPPFPEKADFDVWKFEVRQGTKTFEPKEKILKTDKSPASYEVDSDAGA
;
A
#
# COMPACT_ATOMS: atom_id res chain seq x y z
N MET A 1 9.76 -10.75 23.08
CA MET A 1 8.29 -10.58 23.22
C MET A 1 7.75 -10.15 21.87
N PRO A 2 6.68 -10.76 21.33
CA PRO A 2 6.04 -10.20 20.14
C PRO A 2 5.50 -8.82 20.54
N TYR A 3 6.00 -7.78 19.89
CA TYR A 3 5.42 -6.45 20.01
C TYR A 3 4.04 -6.53 19.36
N ASN A 4 2.96 -6.53 20.16
CA ASN A 4 1.60 -6.42 19.63
C ASN A 4 1.54 -5.13 18.81
N THR A 5 1.56 -5.29 17.50
CA THR A 5 1.61 -4.18 16.56
C THR A 5 0.18 -3.77 16.28
N THR A 6 -0.26 -2.71 16.94
CA THR A 6 -1.62 -2.15 16.83
C THR A 6 -1.63 -0.96 15.89
N HIS A 7 -2.82 -0.60 15.40
CA HIS A 7 -3.05 0.63 14.64
C HIS A 7 -2.43 1.86 15.31
N GLU A 8 -2.72 2.09 16.60
CA GLU A 8 -2.18 3.21 17.37
C GLU A 8 -0.64 3.21 17.43
N SER A 9 -0.02 2.04 17.62
CA SER A 9 1.44 1.93 17.67
C SER A 9 2.11 2.26 16.31
N VAL A 10 1.50 1.80 15.21
CA VAL A 10 1.98 2.05 13.84
C VAL A 10 1.75 3.52 13.47
N LYS A 11 0.57 4.05 13.77
CA LYS A 11 0.21 5.45 13.55
C LYS A 11 1.16 6.38 14.30
N SER A 12 1.38 6.12 15.60
CA SER A 12 2.34 6.88 16.41
C SER A 12 3.74 6.85 15.80
N THR A 13 4.19 5.70 15.30
CA THR A 13 5.50 5.58 14.65
C THR A 13 5.60 6.44 13.39
N ILE A 14 4.58 6.36 12.50
CA ILE A 14 4.56 7.08 11.22
C ILE A 14 4.54 8.59 11.43
N PHE A 15 3.70 9.09 12.34
CA PHE A 15 3.53 10.52 12.59
C PHE A 15 4.46 11.08 13.67
N SER A 16 5.47 10.31 14.10
CA SER A 16 6.53 10.79 14.99
C SER A 16 7.63 11.55 14.23
N GLU A 17 8.45 12.31 14.96
CA GLU A 17 9.69 12.90 14.41
C GLU A 17 10.58 11.83 13.78
N SER A 18 10.67 10.66 14.41
CA SER A 18 11.43 9.52 13.89
C SER A 18 10.87 9.04 12.54
N GLY A 19 9.54 9.01 12.39
CA GLY A 19 8.87 8.70 11.13
C GLY A 19 9.13 9.75 10.05
N ALA A 20 9.06 11.03 10.41
CA ALA A 20 9.39 12.13 9.49
C ALA A 20 10.85 12.07 8.99
N ARG A 21 11.81 11.81 9.90
CA ARG A 21 13.23 11.62 9.53
C ARG A 21 13.44 10.43 8.60
N LEU A 22 12.72 9.33 8.81
CA LEU A 22 12.74 8.18 7.90
C LEU A 22 12.25 8.57 6.50
N ALA A 23 11.09 9.23 6.41
CA ALA A 23 10.54 9.68 5.13
C ALA A 23 11.49 10.65 4.40
N PHE A 24 12.12 11.58 5.13
CA PHE A 24 13.12 12.49 4.58
C PHE A 24 14.30 11.74 3.97
N LYS A 25 14.94 10.84 4.73
CA LYS A 25 16.09 10.05 4.24
C LYS A 25 15.72 9.14 3.07
N LEU A 26 14.49 8.60 3.05
CA LEU A 26 13.98 7.84 1.90
C LEU A 26 13.85 8.72 0.65
N GLY A 27 13.39 9.96 0.81
CA GLY A 27 13.36 10.96 -0.26
C GLY A 27 14.75 11.23 -0.84
N VAL A 28 15.75 11.43 0.04
CA VAL A 28 17.16 11.60 -0.36
C VAL A 28 17.66 10.34 -1.09
N ALA A 29 17.45 9.16 -0.52
CA ALA A 29 17.88 7.90 -1.13
C ALA A 29 17.26 7.67 -2.51
N HIS A 30 15.99 8.03 -2.68
CA HIS A 30 15.30 7.95 -3.97
C HIS A 30 15.85 8.96 -4.99
N ALA A 31 16.08 10.21 -4.59
CA ALA A 31 16.64 11.25 -5.46
C ALA A 31 18.03 10.87 -5.99
N HIS A 32 18.83 10.18 -5.18
CA HIS A 32 20.16 9.68 -5.55
C HIS A 32 20.15 8.26 -6.14
N GLN A 33 18.98 7.68 -6.44
CA GLN A 33 18.83 6.34 -7.04
C GLN A 33 19.48 5.21 -6.21
N LEU A 34 19.57 5.39 -4.89
CA LEU A 34 20.17 4.40 -3.97
C LEU A 34 19.16 3.35 -3.53
N LEU A 35 17.87 3.70 -3.50
CA LEU A 35 16.83 2.85 -2.95
C LEU A 35 16.58 1.61 -3.84
N PRO A 36 16.77 0.37 -3.33
CA PRO A 36 16.49 -0.84 -4.08
C PRO A 36 15.05 -0.89 -4.55
N LYS A 37 14.82 -1.34 -5.80
CA LYS A 37 13.49 -1.37 -6.42
C LYS A 37 12.42 -2.03 -5.54
N HIS A 38 12.72 -3.18 -4.93
CA HIS A 38 11.76 -3.86 -4.07
C HIS A 38 11.35 -3.05 -2.82
N LEU A 39 12.24 -2.23 -2.25
CA LEU A 39 11.90 -1.35 -1.13
C LEU A 39 11.13 -0.13 -1.61
N LEU A 40 11.46 0.41 -2.78
CA LEU A 40 10.72 1.49 -3.42
C LEU A 40 9.28 1.08 -3.72
N ASP A 41 9.09 -0.11 -4.32
CA ASP A 41 7.75 -0.63 -4.65
C ASP A 41 6.90 -0.81 -3.39
N ARG A 42 7.49 -1.34 -2.29
CA ARG A 42 6.79 -1.46 -0.99
C ARG A 42 6.46 -0.10 -0.39
N TRP A 43 7.37 0.87 -0.48
CA TRP A 43 7.16 2.22 0.03
C TRP A 43 6.05 2.95 -0.74
N ILE A 44 6.04 2.85 -2.07
CA ILE A 44 4.97 3.42 -2.92
C ILE A 44 3.64 2.78 -2.60
N LYS A 45 3.58 1.45 -2.48
CA LYS A 45 2.36 0.73 -2.11
C LYS A 45 1.82 1.23 -0.77
N PHE A 46 2.69 1.35 0.24
CA PHE A 46 2.30 1.87 1.54
C PHE A 46 1.73 3.29 1.46
N LEU A 47 2.39 4.20 0.72
CA LEU A 47 1.91 5.57 0.54
C LEU A 47 0.56 5.63 -0.19
N ALA A 48 0.36 4.76 -1.17
CA ALA A 48 -0.83 4.74 -2.02
C ALA A 48 -2.02 4.02 -1.39
N GLU A 49 -1.83 2.97 -0.61
CA GLU A 49 -2.91 2.08 -0.17
C GLU A 49 -3.12 2.10 1.36
N ASP A 50 -2.02 2.08 2.12
CA ASP A 50 -2.07 1.82 3.56
C ASP A 50 -2.07 3.11 4.41
N LEU A 51 -1.37 4.15 3.96
CA LEU A 51 -1.18 5.38 4.74
C LEU A 51 -2.51 6.09 5.03
N ALA A 52 -3.38 6.20 4.03
CA ALA A 52 -4.71 6.79 4.20
C ALA A 52 -5.53 5.97 5.20
N SER A 53 -5.51 4.65 5.08
CA SER A 53 -6.19 3.74 5.99
C SER A 53 -5.72 3.97 7.43
N ILE A 54 -4.41 4.05 7.67
CA ILE A 54 -3.85 4.32 9.01
C ILE A 54 -4.22 5.71 9.53
N HIS A 55 -4.22 6.73 8.66
CA HIS A 55 -4.52 8.09 9.09
C HIS A 55 -5.99 8.23 9.52
N PHE A 56 -6.91 7.69 8.73
CA PHE A 56 -8.36 7.90 8.88
C PHE A 56 -9.08 6.80 9.69
N GLY A 57 -8.50 5.61 9.92
CA GLY A 57 -9.18 4.58 10.72
C GLY A 57 -8.38 3.32 11.08
N ASP A 58 -8.99 2.49 11.94
CA ASP A 58 -8.49 1.16 12.30
C ASP A 58 -9.24 0.09 11.50
N ILE A 59 -8.95 0.01 10.19
CA ILE A 59 -9.69 -0.83 9.24
C ILE A 59 -8.88 -2.00 8.68
N LEU A 60 -7.57 -2.03 8.94
CA LEU A 60 -6.69 -3.08 8.44
C LEU A 60 -6.68 -4.26 9.42
N LEU A 61 -6.35 -5.44 8.91
CA LEU A 61 -6.13 -6.61 9.77
C LEU A 61 -4.84 -6.44 10.57
N GLU A 62 -4.74 -7.08 11.74
CA GLU A 62 -3.52 -7.06 12.56
C GLU A 62 -2.26 -7.47 11.76
N ALA A 63 -2.39 -8.48 10.91
CA ALA A 63 -1.31 -8.92 10.03
C ALA A 63 -0.79 -7.80 9.11
N ASN A 64 -1.68 -6.93 8.60
CA ASN A 64 -1.28 -5.80 7.77
C ASN A 64 -0.50 -4.77 8.60
N TYR A 65 -0.91 -4.50 9.85
CA TYR A 65 -0.16 -3.62 10.73
C TYR A 65 1.23 -4.17 11.06
N GLN A 66 1.34 -5.49 11.28
CA GLN A 66 2.62 -6.18 11.46
C GLN A 66 3.51 -6.05 10.21
N ASP A 67 2.95 -6.27 9.02
CA ASP A 67 3.67 -6.15 7.74
C ASP A 67 4.17 -4.72 7.50
N ILE A 68 3.35 -3.71 7.83
CA ILE A 68 3.74 -2.29 7.75
C ILE A 68 4.88 -2.00 8.73
N ASN A 69 4.81 -2.49 9.96
CA ASN A 69 5.86 -2.30 10.94
C ASN A 69 7.18 -2.99 10.52
N ILE A 70 7.12 -4.19 9.94
CA ILE A 70 8.28 -4.87 9.36
C ILE A 70 8.89 -4.03 8.24
N MET A 71 8.07 -3.56 7.31
CA MET A 71 8.49 -2.69 6.21
C MET A 71 9.17 -1.40 6.71
N LEU A 72 8.58 -0.71 7.69
CA LEU A 72 9.19 0.50 8.28
C LEU A 72 10.56 0.22 8.91
N ARG A 73 10.74 -0.95 9.54
CA ARG A 73 12.03 -1.37 10.11
C ARG A 73 13.06 -1.68 9.03
N GLU A 74 12.66 -2.35 7.96
CA GLU A 74 13.53 -2.63 6.81
C GLU A 74 14.00 -1.33 6.14
N LEU A 75 13.07 -0.41 5.88
CA LEU A 75 13.38 0.91 5.30
C LEU A 75 14.33 1.68 6.21
N ARG A 76 14.09 1.67 7.53
CA ARG A 76 14.98 2.32 8.51
C ARG A 76 16.38 1.71 8.48
N ARG A 77 16.47 0.37 8.52
CA ARG A 77 17.75 -0.34 8.43
C ARG A 77 18.50 -0.01 7.14
N PHE A 78 17.78 0.20 6.04
CA PHE A 78 18.38 0.61 4.78
C PHE A 78 18.92 2.04 4.85
N VAL A 79 18.10 3.03 5.22
CA VAL A 79 18.50 4.44 5.19
C VAL A 79 19.53 4.82 6.25
N ASP A 80 19.57 4.09 7.37
CA ASP A 80 20.58 4.26 8.42
C ASP A 80 21.80 3.33 8.21
N GLY A 81 21.75 2.47 7.18
CA GLY A 81 22.80 1.51 6.86
C GLY A 81 23.86 2.07 5.92
N PRO A 82 24.96 1.32 5.69
CA PRO A 82 26.09 1.76 4.86
C PRO A 82 25.75 1.90 3.37
N LYS A 83 24.60 1.36 2.93
CA LYS A 83 24.08 1.48 1.56
C LYS A 83 23.01 2.57 1.42
N GLY A 84 22.66 3.22 2.53
CA GLY A 84 21.74 4.34 2.55
C GLY A 84 22.38 5.64 2.05
N PRO A 85 21.68 6.78 2.17
CA PRO A 85 22.23 8.08 1.83
C PRO A 85 23.40 8.45 2.77
N SER A 86 24.43 9.07 2.23
CA SER A 86 25.56 9.57 3.03
C SER A 86 25.17 10.82 3.84
N SER A 87 25.95 11.14 4.87
CA SER A 87 25.77 12.37 5.65
C SER A 87 25.82 13.62 4.77
N GLU A 88 26.74 13.66 3.79
CA GLU A 88 26.86 14.79 2.85
C GLU A 88 25.59 14.97 2.01
N GLN A 89 25.00 13.88 1.50
CA GLN A 89 23.74 13.93 0.73
C GLN A 89 22.55 14.41 1.60
N ILE A 90 22.53 14.00 2.87
CA ILE A 90 21.53 14.43 3.84
C ILE A 90 21.68 15.94 4.10
N GLU A 91 22.90 16.41 4.38
CA GLU A 91 23.20 17.83 4.63
C GLU A 91 22.93 18.70 3.40
N ASP A 92 23.25 18.22 2.19
CA ASP A 92 22.93 18.90 0.94
C ASP A 92 21.41 19.02 0.76
N ALA A 93 20.65 17.97 1.05
CA ALA A 93 19.19 18.00 0.97
C ALA A 93 18.57 18.91 2.04
N GLU A 94 19.14 18.97 3.25
CA GLU A 94 18.71 19.89 4.31
C GLU A 94 19.00 21.35 3.91
N ARG A 95 20.15 21.62 3.28
CA ARG A 95 20.49 22.95 2.75
C ARG A 95 19.60 23.36 1.58
N ALA A 96 19.18 22.40 0.75
CA ALA A 96 18.26 22.61 -0.36
C ALA A 96 16.78 22.70 0.09
N ALA A 97 16.49 22.39 1.37
CA ALA A 97 15.13 22.44 1.88
C ALA A 97 14.61 23.90 1.79
N PRO A 98 13.41 24.09 1.24
CA PRO A 98 12.83 25.41 1.10
C PRO A 98 12.63 26.02 2.49
N ASN A 99 12.91 27.32 2.62
CA ASN A 99 12.66 28.06 3.83
C ASN A 99 11.19 27.87 4.25
N PRO A 100 10.89 27.44 5.49
CA PRO A 100 9.51 27.18 5.92
C PRO A 100 8.56 28.37 5.74
N LYS A 101 9.08 29.61 5.73
CA LYS A 101 8.30 30.82 5.48
C LYS A 101 7.90 31.00 4.02
N ASP A 102 8.70 30.47 3.10
CA ASP A 102 8.53 30.61 1.65
C ASP A 102 7.95 29.34 1.02
N TRP A 103 8.01 28.21 1.74
CA TRP A 103 7.42 26.95 1.33
C TRP A 103 5.90 27.03 1.43
N LYS A 104 5.24 26.93 0.28
CA LYS A 104 3.80 26.71 0.21
C LYS A 104 3.55 25.24 -0.09
N PRO A 105 2.77 24.54 0.73
CA PRO A 105 2.38 23.17 0.41
C PRO A 105 1.71 23.16 -0.97
N PRO A 106 1.96 22.12 -1.80
CA PRO A 106 1.33 21.99 -3.11
C PRO A 106 -0.19 21.81 -3.02
N PHE A 107 -0.71 21.58 -1.81
CA PHE A 107 -2.12 21.56 -1.50
C PHE A 107 -2.43 22.73 -0.54
N PRO A 108 -3.47 23.53 -0.78
CA PRO A 108 -3.84 24.63 0.11
C PRO A 108 -4.12 24.12 1.54
N GLU A 109 -4.03 24.98 2.56
CA GLU A 109 -4.36 24.64 3.97
C GLU A 109 -5.80 24.10 4.14
N LYS A 110 -6.66 24.36 3.15
CA LYS A 110 -7.96 23.73 2.94
C LYS A 110 -7.91 22.80 1.74
N ALA A 111 -6.97 21.87 1.73
CA ALA A 111 -7.11 20.71 0.89
C ALA A 111 -8.35 20.00 1.45
N ASP A 112 -9.49 20.20 0.80
CA ASP A 112 -10.63 19.32 1.00
C ASP A 112 -10.09 17.91 0.69
N PHE A 113 -9.73 17.17 1.74
CA PHE A 113 -9.27 15.78 1.62
C PHE A 113 -10.39 14.88 1.03
N ASP A 114 -11.58 15.46 0.78
CA ASP A 114 -12.66 14.92 -0.05
C ASP A 114 -12.25 14.58 -1.50
N VAL A 115 -11.10 15.05 -1.98
CA VAL A 115 -10.58 14.68 -3.31
C VAL A 115 -9.81 13.34 -3.28
N TRP A 116 -9.46 12.80 -2.11
CA TRP A 116 -9.00 11.41 -1.98
C TRP A 116 -10.20 10.47 -1.82
N LYS A 117 -11.03 10.40 -2.86
CA LYS A 117 -12.02 9.33 -3.01
C LYS A 117 -11.27 8.03 -3.35
N PHE A 118 -10.74 7.36 -2.33
CA PHE A 118 -10.61 5.91 -2.45
C PHE A 118 -12.03 5.37 -2.51
N GLU A 119 -12.47 4.95 -3.70
CA GLU A 119 -13.51 3.93 -3.76
C GLU A 119 -12.94 2.70 -3.05
N VAL A 120 -13.21 2.57 -1.76
CA VAL A 120 -13.10 1.31 -1.05
C VAL A 120 -14.10 0.39 -1.73
N ARG A 121 -13.63 -0.35 -2.74
CA ARG A 121 -14.37 -1.50 -3.23
C ARG A 121 -14.46 -2.43 -2.03
N GLN A 122 -15.62 -2.45 -1.38
CA GLN A 122 -15.92 -3.47 -0.39
C GLN A 122 -15.64 -4.80 -1.08
N GLY A 123 -14.58 -5.48 -0.65
CA GLY A 123 -14.30 -6.83 -1.10
C GLY A 123 -15.57 -7.62 -0.88
N THR A 124 -16.23 -8.02 -1.97
CA THR A 124 -17.40 -8.86 -1.92
C THR A 124 -16.99 -10.15 -1.22
N LYS A 125 -17.32 -10.24 0.06
CA LYS A 125 -17.46 -11.51 0.75
C LYS A 125 -18.58 -12.25 0.04
N THR A 126 -18.22 -13.10 -0.91
CA THR A 126 -19.07 -14.20 -1.33
C THR A 126 -18.32 -15.48 -1.07
N PHE A 127 -18.35 -15.90 0.19
CA PHE A 127 -18.30 -17.31 0.51
C PHE A 127 -19.64 -17.88 0.02
N GLU A 128 -19.66 -18.59 -1.10
CA GLU A 128 -20.82 -19.38 -1.50
C GLU A 128 -20.75 -20.74 -0.80
N PRO A 129 -21.68 -21.08 0.10
CA PRO A 129 -21.89 -22.47 0.49
C PRO A 129 -22.63 -23.17 -0.66
N LYS A 130 -22.04 -24.25 -1.17
CA LYS A 130 -22.71 -25.18 -2.10
C LYS A 130 -24.02 -25.70 -1.50
N GLU A 131 -25.14 -25.55 -2.21
CA GLU A 131 -25.88 -26.66 -2.84
C GLU A 131 -27.25 -26.23 -3.40
N LYS A 132 -27.59 -26.86 -4.54
CA LYS A 132 -28.93 -27.34 -4.96
C LYS A 132 -29.94 -26.32 -5.52
N ILE A 133 -30.10 -26.29 -6.86
CA ILE A 133 -31.01 -27.16 -7.64
C ILE A 133 -31.16 -26.63 -9.08
N LEU A 134 -30.70 -27.48 -10.00
CA LEU A 134 -31.22 -27.79 -11.34
C LEU A 134 -32.58 -27.15 -11.72
N LYS A 135 -32.60 -26.30 -12.77
CA LYS A 135 -33.57 -26.32 -13.88
C LYS A 135 -33.01 -25.56 -15.09
N THR A 136 -32.38 -26.26 -16.02
CA THR A 136 -32.31 -25.82 -17.42
C THR A 136 -33.12 -26.79 -18.24
N ASP A 137 -34.36 -26.41 -18.49
CA ASP A 137 -35.20 -26.97 -19.53
C ASP A 137 -34.97 -26.15 -20.80
N LYS A 138 -34.07 -26.64 -21.67
CA LYS A 138 -34.08 -26.34 -23.10
C LYS A 138 -33.65 -27.59 -23.85
N SER A 139 -34.65 -28.21 -24.46
CA SER A 139 -34.59 -29.31 -25.42
C SER A 139 -33.65 -29.05 -26.62
N PRO A 140 -33.29 -30.10 -27.38
CA PRO A 140 -31.93 -30.34 -27.84
C PRO A 140 -31.66 -29.85 -29.26
N ALA A 141 -30.39 -29.55 -29.53
CA ALA A 141 -29.86 -29.47 -30.87
C ALA A 141 -29.83 -30.88 -31.49
N SER A 142 -30.55 -31.00 -32.60
CA SER A 142 -30.55 -32.10 -33.54
C SER A 142 -29.15 -32.44 -34.05
N TYR A 143 -28.80 -33.73 -34.00
CA TYR A 143 -27.87 -34.33 -34.95
C TYR A 143 -28.57 -35.51 -35.60
N GLU A 144 -28.66 -35.43 -36.93
CA GLU A 144 -29.18 -36.44 -37.84
C GLU A 144 -28.30 -37.69 -37.75
N VAL A 145 -28.92 -38.85 -37.61
CA VAL A 145 -28.27 -40.15 -37.79
C VAL A 145 -28.79 -40.68 -39.10
N ASP A 146 -27.89 -40.77 -40.09
CA ASP A 146 -28.16 -41.42 -41.37
C ASP A 146 -28.65 -42.85 -41.14
N SER A 147 -29.77 -43.13 -41.79
CA SER A 147 -30.32 -44.46 -41.91
C SER A 147 -29.67 -45.11 -43.12
N ASP A 148 -29.06 -46.29 -42.94
CA ASP A 148 -29.11 -47.25 -44.03
C ASP A 148 -29.31 -48.67 -43.51
N ALA A 149 -30.24 -49.34 -44.18
CA ALA A 149 -30.71 -50.68 -43.92
C ALA A 149 -30.01 -51.65 -44.88
N GLY A 150 -29.79 -52.88 -44.43
CA GLY A 150 -29.66 -54.02 -45.34
C GLY A 150 -28.51 -54.97 -45.04
N ALA A 151 -28.86 -56.12 -44.44
CA ALA A 151 -28.81 -57.45 -45.07
C ALA A 151 -29.03 -58.54 -44.02
#